data_AF-A0A2V9M8R2-F1
#
_entry.id   AF-A0A2V9M8R2-F1
#
_cell.length_a   1.000
_cell.length_b   1.000
_cell.length_c   1.000
_cell.angle_alpha   90.00
_cell.angle_beta   90.00
_cell.angle_gamma   90.00
#
_symmetry.space_group_name_H-M   'P 1'
#
loop_
_entity.id
_entity.type
_entity.pdbx_description
1 polymer ?
#
loop_
_entity_poly.entity_id
_entity_poly.type
_entity_poly.pdbx_seq_one_letter_code
_entity_poly.pdbx_strand_id
1 'polypeptide(L)'
;MLYAAQGMENKEIAERLNTSFQIVCKWRKRFFEHGLEGLQEAPRRGPQPRFPPEVVVEVKAFACELPWASRLPLSRLSMADIRYEVIGRGRA
;
A
#
# COMPACT_ATOMS: atom_id res chain seq x y z
N MET A 1 -12.78 -25.26 9.04
CA MET A 1 -14.17 -25.34 9.53
C MET A 1 -15.00 -24.36 8.72
N LEU A 2 -16.12 -24.77 8.10
CA LEU A 2 -16.97 -23.90 7.27
C LEU A 2 -18.35 -23.72 7.93
N TYR A 3 -18.49 -22.72 8.80
CA TYR A 3 -19.72 -22.49 9.56
C TYR A 3 -20.95 -22.23 8.67
N ALA A 4 -20.75 -21.58 7.52
CA ALA A 4 -21.81 -21.37 6.53
C ALA A 4 -22.34 -22.68 5.94
N ALA A 5 -21.49 -23.70 5.77
CA ALA A 5 -21.90 -25.02 5.28
C ALA A 5 -22.68 -25.81 6.34
N GLN A 6 -22.58 -25.41 7.62
CA GLN A 6 -23.34 -25.96 8.74
C GLN A 6 -24.68 -25.24 8.95
N GLY A 7 -25.08 -24.35 8.03
CA GLY A 7 -26.34 -23.63 8.10
C GLY A 7 -26.34 -22.39 9.00
N MET A 8 -25.20 -22.01 9.60
CA MET A 8 -25.15 -20.81 10.44
C MET A 8 -25.36 -19.52 9.63
N GLU A 9 -26.06 -18.59 10.27
CA GLU A 9 -26.26 -17.24 9.77
C GLU A 9 -25.00 -16.39 9.91
N ASN A 10 -24.86 -15.37 9.06
CA ASN A 10 -23.66 -14.52 9.04
C ASN A 10 -23.44 -13.76 10.35
N LYS A 11 -24.52 -13.43 11.06
CA LYS A 11 -24.47 -12.75 12.35
C LYS A 11 -23.84 -13.65 13.41
N GLU A 12 -24.31 -14.89 13.51
CA GLU A 12 -23.77 -15.89 14.44
C GLU A 12 -22.30 -16.21 14.13
N ILE A 13 -21.95 -16.33 12.84
CA ILE A 13 -20.55 -16.53 12.42
C ILE A 13 -19.67 -15.34 12.84
N ALA A 14 -20.17 -14.11 12.69
CA ALA A 14 -19.44 -12.90 13.05
C ALA A 14 -19.16 -12.83 14.55
N GLU A 15 -20.17 -13.10 15.37
CA GLU A 15 -20.05 -13.19 16.83
C GLU A 15 -19.04 -14.27 17.24
N ARG A 16 -19.14 -15.47 16.64
CA ARG A 16 -18.24 -16.59 16.94
C ARG A 16 -16.78 -16.35 16.53
N LEU A 17 -16.57 -15.63 15.44
CA LEU A 17 -15.24 -15.28 14.93
C LEU A 17 -14.71 -13.96 15.52
N ASN A 18 -15.46 -13.31 16.41
CA ASN A 18 -15.15 -11.98 16.96
C ASN A 18 -14.74 -10.97 15.87
N THR A 19 -15.51 -10.96 14.77
CA THR A 19 -15.27 -10.10 13.61
C THR A 19 -16.53 -9.34 13.24
N SER A 20 -16.44 -8.41 12.30
CA SER A 20 -17.63 -7.68 11.86
C SER A 20 -18.49 -8.53 10.92
N PHE A 21 -19.81 -8.39 11.04
CA PHE A 21 -20.78 -8.98 10.11
C PHE A 21 -20.47 -8.66 8.63
N GLN A 22 -20.02 -7.43 8.38
CA GLN A 22 -19.61 -6.96 7.05
C GLN A 22 -18.46 -7.80 6.45
N ILE A 23 -17.48 -8.20 7.27
CA ILE A 23 -16.37 -9.07 6.85
C ILE A 23 -16.90 -10.46 6.47
N VAL A 24 -17.78 -11.05 7.27
CA VAL A 24 -18.37 -12.37 6.97
C VAL A 24 -19.18 -12.34 5.68
N CYS A 25 -20.01 -11.31 5.46
CA CYS A 25 -20.73 -11.12 4.20
C CYS A 25 -19.78 -11.02 3.00
N LYS A 26 -18.68 -10.27 3.15
CA LYS A 26 -17.65 -10.13 2.12
C LYS A 26 -16.96 -11.47 1.81
N TRP A 27 -16.57 -12.22 2.84
CA TRP A 27 -15.95 -13.54 2.67
C TRP A 27 -16.90 -14.53 2.01
N ARG A 28 -18.17 -14.55 2.38
CA ARG A 28 -19.16 -15.43 1.75
C ARG A 28 -19.40 -15.10 0.28
N LYS A 29 -19.50 -13.81 -0.05
CA LYS A 29 -19.60 -13.38 -1.44
C LYS A 29 -18.38 -13.85 -2.26
N ARG A 30 -17.17 -13.62 -1.74
CA ARG A 30 -15.93 -14.06 -2.40
C ARG A 30 -15.82 -15.58 -2.52
N PHE A 31 -16.26 -16.31 -1.49
CA PHE A 31 -16.28 -17.78 -1.53
C PHE A 31 -17.28 -18.29 -2.57
N PHE A 32 -18.43 -17.65 -2.71
CA PHE A 32 -19.41 -17.98 -3.75
C PHE A 32 -18.86 -17.71 -5.17
N GLU A 33 -18.12 -16.61 -5.36
CA GLU A 33 -17.59 -16.20 -6.67
C GLU A 33 -16.30 -16.96 -7.06
N HIS A 34 -15.43 -17.27 -6.10
CA HIS A 34 -14.06 -17.74 -6.35
C HIS A 34 -13.65 -18.96 -5.50
N GLY A 35 -14.59 -19.56 -4.75
CA GLY A 35 -14.30 -20.69 -3.87
C GLY A 35 -13.26 -20.36 -2.80
N LEU A 36 -12.35 -21.31 -2.53
CA LEU A 36 -11.29 -21.16 -1.53
C LEU A 36 -10.27 -20.07 -1.91
N GLU A 37 -10.04 -19.81 -3.20
CA GLU A 37 -9.12 -18.77 -3.66
C GLU A 37 -9.61 -17.37 -3.27
N GLY A 38 -10.93 -17.16 -3.27
CA GLY A 38 -11.55 -15.89 -2.85
C GLY A 38 -11.32 -15.53 -1.38
N LEU A 39 -10.92 -16.50 -0.54
CA LEU A 39 -10.62 -16.27 0.88
C LEU A 39 -9.15 -15.92 1.14
N GLN A 40 -8.28 -16.03 0.12
CA GLN A 40 -6.90 -15.61 0.26
C GLN A 40 -6.79 -14.09 0.43
N GLU A 41 -5.71 -13.65 1.09
CA GLU A 41 -5.41 -12.22 1.21
C GLU A 41 -5.18 -11.64 -0.18
N ALA A 42 -6.04 -10.71 -0.59
CA ALA A 42 -5.88 -10.01 -1.85
C ALA A 42 -4.65 -9.08 -1.76
N PRO A 43 -3.94 -8.83 -2.88
CA PRO A 43 -2.90 -7.81 -2.92
C PRO A 43 -3.44 -6.52 -2.32
N ARG A 44 -2.78 -6.02 -1.27
CA ARG A 44 -3.18 -4.76 -0.65
C ARG A 44 -3.09 -3.68 -1.71
N ARG A 45 -4.15 -2.90 -1.86
CA ARG A 45 -4.07 -1.68 -2.67
C ARG A 45 -2.93 -0.86 -2.08
N GLY A 46 -1.86 -0.67 -2.85
CA GLY A 46 -0.74 0.16 -2.45
C GLY A 46 -1.22 1.56 -2.06
N PRO A 47 -0.39 2.33 -1.33
CA PRO A 47 -0.74 3.72 -1.04
C PRO A 47 -1.04 4.46 -2.33
N GLN A 48 -2.06 5.30 -2.31
CA GLN A 48 -2.33 6.20 -3.42
C GLN A 48 -1.09 7.08 -3.62
N PRO A 49 -0.52 7.14 -4.84
CA PRO A 49 0.60 8.03 -5.11
C PRO A 49 0.22 9.48 -4.77
N ARG A 50 1.04 10.15 -3.97
CA ARG A 50 0.86 11.57 -3.65
C ARG A 50 1.48 12.50 -4.69
N PHE A 51 2.43 11.98 -5.46
CA PHE A 51 3.17 12.72 -6.46
C PHE A 51 3.02 12.05 -7.82
N PRO A 52 3.06 12.83 -8.91
CA PRO A 52 3.15 12.29 -10.26
C PRO A 52 4.39 11.39 -10.42
N PRO A 53 4.34 10.35 -11.28
CA PRO A 53 5.48 9.45 -11.49
C PRO A 53 6.76 10.18 -11.91
N GLU A 54 6.64 11.27 -12.67
CA GLU A 54 7.75 12.06 -13.19
C GLU A 54 8.59 12.63 -12.04
N VAL A 55 7.93 13.25 -11.06
CA VAL A 55 8.58 13.81 -9.86
C VAL A 55 9.29 12.73 -9.06
N VAL A 56 8.67 11.54 -8.92
CA VAL A 56 9.27 10.42 -8.18
C VAL A 56 10.51 9.89 -8.87
N VAL A 57 10.47 9.73 -10.20
CA VAL A 57 11.61 9.26 -11.00
C VAL A 57 12.77 10.25 -10.89
N GLU A 58 12.48 11.54 -10.97
CA GLU A 58 13.48 12.59 -10.88
C GLU A 58 14.16 12.69 -9.52
N VAL A 59 13.38 12.65 -8.44
CA VAL A 59 13.92 12.64 -7.07
C VAL A 59 14.79 11.40 -6.85
N LYS A 60 14.36 10.23 -7.33
CA LYS A 60 15.14 8.98 -7.24
C LYS A 60 16.43 9.07 -8.06
N ALA A 61 16.38 9.59 -9.28
CA ALA A 61 17.55 9.78 -10.11
C ALA A 61 18.56 10.69 -9.40
N PHE A 62 18.11 11.84 -8.89
CA PHE A 62 18.95 12.76 -8.13
C PHE A 62 19.57 12.11 -6.89
N ALA A 63 18.79 11.37 -6.09
CA ALA A 63 19.29 10.69 -4.90
C ALA A 63 20.29 9.57 -5.23
N CYS A 64 20.23 9.01 -6.44
CA CYS A 64 21.14 7.98 -6.93
C CYS A 64 22.32 8.55 -7.75
N GLU A 65 22.38 9.86 -7.99
CA GLU A 65 23.56 10.55 -8.55
C GLU A 65 24.64 10.77 -7.47
N LEU A 66 25.89 10.92 -7.90
CA LEU A 66 27.00 11.19 -6.98
C LEU A 66 26.84 12.58 -6.34
N PRO A 67 26.75 12.71 -5.00
CA PRO A 67 26.46 13.98 -4.33
C PRO A 67 27.44 15.12 -4.67
N TRP A 68 28.70 14.77 -4.97
CA TRP A 68 29.72 15.73 -5.35
C TRP A 68 29.46 16.41 -6.70
N ALA A 69 28.75 15.74 -7.63
CA ALA A 69 28.32 16.34 -8.90
C ALA A 69 27.31 17.48 -8.69
N SER A 70 26.56 17.43 -7.58
CA SER A 70 25.59 18.45 -7.16
C SER A 70 26.13 19.40 -6.09
N ARG A 71 27.47 19.46 -5.89
CA ARG A 71 28.14 20.30 -4.86
C ARG A 71 27.68 20.03 -3.42
N LEU A 72 27.12 18.86 -3.14
CA LEU A 72 26.71 18.46 -1.79
C LEU A 72 27.82 17.64 -1.08
N PRO A 73 28.03 17.81 0.23
CA PRO A 73 29.01 17.02 0.97
C PRO A 73 28.61 15.54 1.03
N LEU A 74 29.55 14.62 0.79
CA LEU A 74 29.31 13.16 0.89
C LEU A 74 28.75 12.72 2.25
N SER A 75 29.14 13.41 3.32
CA SER A 75 28.69 13.15 4.69
C SER A 75 27.32 13.74 5.04
N ARG A 76 26.71 14.53 4.14
CA ARG A 76 25.55 15.37 4.44
C ARG A 76 24.48 15.35 3.34
N LEU A 77 24.29 14.24 2.63
CA LEU A 77 23.11 14.08 1.78
C LEU A 77 21.90 13.73 2.67
N SER A 78 21.29 14.74 3.29
CA SER A 78 20.06 14.54 4.06
C SER A 78 18.82 14.74 3.18
N MET A 79 17.67 14.27 3.66
CA MET A 79 16.38 14.47 2.99
C MET A 79 16.05 15.96 2.77
N ALA A 80 16.54 16.84 3.66
CA ALA A 80 16.34 18.28 3.54
C ALA A 80 17.16 18.89 2.40
N ASP A 81 18.38 18.38 2.17
CA ASP A 81 19.25 18.83 1.09
C ASP A 81 18.69 18.38 -0.27
N ILE A 82 18.20 17.13 -0.35
CA ILE A 82 17.49 16.63 -1.54
C ILE A 82 16.26 17.48 -1.84
N ARG A 83 15.47 17.81 -0.82
CA ARG A 83 14.29 18.66 -0.96
C ARG A 83 14.65 20.06 -1.47
N TYR A 84 15.67 20.70 -0.88
CA TYR A 84 16.10 22.03 -1.29
C TYR A 84 16.57 22.04 -2.74
N GLU A 85 17.37 21.04 -3.14
CA GLU A 85 17.94 20.97 -4.48
C GLU A 85 16.87 20.66 -5.55
N VAL A 86 15.93 19.75 -5.26
CA VAL A 86 14.82 19.43 -6.19
C VAL A 86 13.90 20.64 -6.38
N ILE A 87 13.58 21.36 -5.30
CA ILE A 87 12.76 22.58 -5.37
C ILE A 87 13.52 23.72 -6.06
N GLY A 88 14.80 23.92 -5.73
CA GLY A 88 15.65 24.98 -6.28
C GLY A 88 15.90 24.85 -7.78
N ARG A 89 15.88 23.62 -8.32
CA ARG A 89 15.94 23.35 -9.76
C ARG A 89 14.59 23.51 -10.49
N GLY A 90 13.53 23.91 -9.78
CA GLY A 90 12.19 24.15 -10.36
C GLY A 90 11.44 22.88 -10.74
N ARG A 91 11.71 21.76 -10.05
CA ARG A 91 11.20 20.41 -10.37
C ARG A 91 10.13 19.94 -9.37
N ALA A 92 9.16 20.81 -9.08
CA ALA A 92 8.08 20.58 -8.11
C ALA A 92 6.69 20.70 -8.75
#